data_AF-A0A0C3QQW1-F1
#
_entry.id   AF-A0A0C3QQW1-F1
#
_cell.length_a   1.000
_cell.length_b   1.000
_cell.length_c   1.000
_cell.angle_alpha   90.00
_cell.angle_beta   90.00
_cell.angle_gamma   90.00
#
_symmetry.space_group_name_H-M   'P 1'
#
loop_
_entity.id
_entity.type
_entity.pdbx_description
1 polymer ?
#
loop_
_entity_poly.entity_id
_entity_poly.type
_entity_poly.pdbx_seq_one_letter_code
_entity_poly.pdbx_strand_id
1 'polypeptide(L)'
;MLRELVFDIDMTDYDEIRTCCSGKEICGRCWAYISAAVEVLDPALREEFGFKHLLWVYSGRRGIHCWVSDQAALALTDDERRTLLSYLEVIKGGKEMAKKVNVRSTQLGKLSSLHPSLRESYDRLSGRFVEIVLEDQKCFDKKEGGWEDLLKLIPRQETVNALREKWEADPDRPSKGKWGDFMKLRNADKSGILEAAAEDIILQYTYPRLDAEVSKHRNHLLKAPFCIHPATENPRVKRWPL
;
A
#
# COMPACT_ATOMS: atom_id res chain seq x y z
N MET A 1 28.38 6.20 -14.98
CA MET A 1 27.35 5.21 -15.41
C MET A 1 25.99 5.86 -15.25
N LEU A 2 25.09 5.74 -16.23
CA LEU A 2 23.71 6.24 -16.16
C LEU A 2 22.80 5.02 -16.21
N ARG A 3 21.67 5.05 -15.50
CA ARG A 3 20.70 3.95 -15.49
C ARG A 3 19.33 4.40 -15.07
N GLU A 4 18.28 3.79 -15.60
CA GLU A 4 16.90 4.05 -15.22
C GLU A 4 16.70 3.95 -13.70
N LEU A 5 15.88 4.86 -13.17
CA LEU A 5 15.26 4.65 -11.86
C LEU A 5 14.13 3.65 -12.07
N VAL A 6 14.12 2.59 -11.26
CA VAL A 6 13.15 1.51 -11.39
C VAL A 6 12.39 1.35 -10.10
N PHE A 7 11.13 0.90 -10.20
CA PHE A 7 10.30 0.50 -9.07
C PHE A 7 9.72 -0.89 -9.37
N ASP A 8 9.67 -1.75 -8.37
CA ASP A 8 9.05 -3.08 -8.46
C ASP A 8 7.99 -3.23 -7.36
N ILE A 9 6.85 -3.79 -7.77
CA ILE A 9 5.68 -4.02 -6.94
C ILE A 9 5.22 -5.44 -7.21
N ASP A 10 5.40 -6.33 -6.24
CA ASP A 10 4.99 -7.74 -6.32
C ASP A 10 3.77 -7.98 -5.43
N MET A 11 2.78 -8.69 -5.96
CA MET A 11 1.57 -9.07 -5.22
C MET A 11 1.86 -9.89 -3.94
N THR A 12 3.00 -10.58 -3.83
CA THR A 12 3.34 -11.27 -2.57
C THR A 12 3.44 -10.35 -1.38
N ASP A 13 3.82 -9.09 -1.59
CA ASP A 13 3.93 -8.13 -0.49
C ASP A 13 2.56 -7.79 0.10
N TYR A 14 1.48 -8.11 -0.61
CA TYR A 14 0.08 -7.92 -0.22
C TYR A 14 -0.55 -9.19 0.41
N ASP A 15 0.20 -10.29 0.59
CA ASP A 15 -0.33 -11.57 1.13
C ASP A 15 -1.03 -11.42 2.49
N GLU A 16 -0.59 -10.50 3.33
CA GLU A 16 -1.18 -10.23 4.65
C GLU A 16 -2.55 -9.54 4.58
N ILE A 17 -2.88 -8.92 3.44
CA ILE A 17 -4.06 -8.05 3.30
C ILE A 17 -4.98 -8.49 2.15
N ARG A 18 -4.63 -9.55 1.42
CA ARG A 18 -5.50 -10.16 0.39
C ARG A 18 -6.02 -11.52 0.86
N THR A 19 -7.26 -11.82 0.52
CA THR A 19 -7.97 -13.03 0.94
C THR A 19 -8.32 -13.95 -0.25
N CYS A 20 -8.27 -13.44 -1.48
CA CYS A 20 -8.68 -14.18 -2.67
C CYS A 20 -7.60 -15.12 -3.23
N CYS A 21 -6.32 -14.86 -2.94
CA CYS A 21 -5.16 -15.62 -3.43
C CYS A 21 -4.05 -15.59 -2.37
N SER A 22 -3.04 -16.44 -2.53
CA SER A 22 -1.85 -16.43 -1.67
C SER A 22 -0.58 -16.73 -2.47
N GLY A 23 0.57 -16.27 -1.96
CA GLY A 23 1.87 -16.53 -2.54
C GLY A 23 1.96 -16.11 -4.00
N LYS A 24 2.12 -17.06 -4.92
CA LYS A 24 2.38 -16.76 -6.33
C LYS A 24 1.15 -16.58 -7.20
N GLU A 25 -0.03 -16.89 -6.67
CA GLU A 25 -1.30 -16.81 -7.39
C GLU A 25 -1.83 -15.38 -7.46
N ILE A 26 -2.48 -15.04 -8.57
CA ILE A 26 -3.16 -13.74 -8.77
C ILE A 26 -4.51 -13.93 -9.47
N CYS A 27 -5.43 -13.00 -9.26
CA CYS A 27 -6.65 -12.85 -10.04
C CYS A 27 -7.01 -11.37 -10.18
N GLY A 28 -8.04 -11.06 -10.98
CA GLY A 28 -8.51 -9.68 -11.20
C GLY A 28 -8.91 -8.94 -9.92
N ARG A 29 -9.29 -9.68 -8.87
CA ARG A 29 -9.66 -9.14 -7.55
C ARG A 29 -8.46 -8.51 -6.83
N CYS A 30 -7.41 -9.27 -6.55
CA CYS A 30 -6.22 -8.72 -5.90
C CYS A 30 -5.44 -7.77 -6.81
N TRP A 31 -5.59 -7.85 -8.14
CA TRP A 31 -4.97 -6.90 -9.06
C TRP A 31 -5.38 -5.44 -8.79
N ALA A 32 -6.53 -5.22 -8.15
CA ALA A 32 -6.94 -3.89 -7.70
C ALA A 32 -5.90 -3.21 -6.77
N TYR A 33 -5.12 -3.96 -5.99
CA TYR A 33 -4.02 -3.41 -5.20
C TYR A 33 -2.90 -2.81 -6.07
N ILE A 34 -2.58 -3.49 -7.17
CA ILE A 34 -1.57 -3.02 -8.12
C ILE A 34 -2.07 -1.77 -8.84
N SER A 35 -3.35 -1.74 -9.24
CA SER A 35 -3.98 -0.54 -9.80
C SER A 35 -3.93 0.64 -8.83
N ALA A 36 -4.29 0.42 -7.56
CA ALA A 36 -4.20 1.44 -6.51
C ALA A 36 -2.76 1.93 -6.31
N ALA A 37 -1.76 1.04 -6.45
CA ALA A 37 -0.36 1.44 -6.35
C ALA A 37 0.06 2.37 -7.50
N VAL A 38 -0.38 2.11 -8.74
CA VAL A 38 -0.14 3.01 -9.89
C VAL A 38 -0.84 4.36 -9.70
N GLU A 39 -2.06 4.37 -9.16
CA GLU A 39 -2.82 5.60 -8.89
C GLU A 39 -2.13 6.54 -7.90
N VAL A 40 -1.24 6.01 -7.06
CA VAL A 40 -0.41 6.79 -6.13
C VAL A 40 0.93 7.15 -6.77
N LEU A 41 1.62 6.17 -7.35
CA LEU A 41 3.01 6.36 -7.79
C LEU A 41 3.13 7.15 -9.08
N ASP A 42 2.24 6.97 -10.06
CA ASP A 42 2.35 7.69 -11.33
C ASP A 42 2.19 9.21 -11.15
N PRO A 43 1.18 9.72 -10.41
CA PRO A 43 1.09 11.14 -10.09
C PRO A 43 2.27 11.62 -9.23
N ALA A 44 2.66 10.91 -8.17
CA ALA A 44 3.78 11.33 -7.33
C ALA A 44 5.08 11.51 -8.16
N LEU A 45 5.41 10.55 -9.02
CA LEU A 45 6.59 10.61 -9.88
C LEU A 45 6.53 11.75 -10.92
N ARG A 46 5.34 12.09 -11.41
CA ARG A 46 5.15 13.14 -12.42
C ARG A 46 5.06 14.54 -11.83
N GLU A 47 4.26 14.69 -10.78
CA GLU A 47 3.84 15.98 -10.23
C GLU A 47 4.79 16.44 -9.13
N GLU A 48 5.31 15.53 -8.31
CA GLU A 48 6.22 15.87 -7.22
C GLU A 48 7.70 15.79 -7.64
N PHE A 49 8.07 14.79 -8.43
CA PHE A 49 9.44 14.61 -8.93
C PHE A 49 9.68 15.16 -10.34
N GLY A 50 8.63 15.53 -11.07
CA GLY A 50 8.75 16.15 -12.40
C GLY A 50 9.15 15.19 -13.52
N PHE A 51 9.11 13.88 -13.31
CA PHE A 51 9.50 12.89 -14.32
C PHE A 51 8.43 12.75 -15.40
N LYS A 52 8.87 12.63 -16.66
CA LYS A 52 7.98 12.60 -17.83
C LYS A 52 7.94 11.23 -18.48
N HIS A 53 9.08 10.55 -18.53
CA HIS A 53 9.31 9.32 -19.29
C HIS A 53 9.20 8.09 -18.38
N LEU A 54 7.96 7.78 -17.98
CA LEU A 54 7.60 6.61 -17.19
C LEU A 54 7.08 5.49 -18.10
N LEU A 55 7.63 4.30 -17.94
CA LEU A 55 7.15 3.08 -18.58
C LEU A 55 6.79 2.02 -17.53
N TRP A 56 5.48 1.82 -17.34
CA TRP A 56 4.94 0.74 -16.54
C TRP A 56 4.84 -0.56 -17.38
N VAL A 57 5.36 -1.66 -16.84
CA VAL A 57 5.46 -2.95 -17.52
C VAL A 57 4.98 -4.08 -16.61
N TYR A 58 4.17 -5.00 -17.13
CA TYR A 58 3.82 -6.22 -16.42
C TYR A 58 5.05 -7.07 -16.15
N SER A 59 5.19 -7.60 -14.93
CA SER A 59 6.31 -8.47 -14.55
C SER A 59 6.25 -9.86 -15.22
N GLY A 60 5.20 -10.15 -15.99
CA GLY A 60 4.98 -11.44 -16.62
C GLY A 60 4.38 -12.48 -15.67
N ARG A 61 4.15 -12.11 -14.40
CA ARG A 61 3.53 -13.00 -13.42
C ARG A 61 2.53 -12.29 -12.52
N ARG A 62 2.99 -11.47 -11.56
CA ARG A 62 2.15 -11.05 -10.42
C ARG A 62 2.48 -9.66 -9.90
N GLY A 63 3.01 -8.81 -10.76
CA GLY A 63 3.49 -7.50 -10.34
C GLY A 63 3.73 -6.61 -11.53
N ILE A 64 4.22 -5.42 -11.24
CA ILE A 64 4.49 -4.39 -12.25
C ILE A 64 5.81 -3.72 -11.95
N HIS A 65 6.50 -3.34 -13.01
CA HIS A 65 7.75 -2.60 -12.93
C HIS A 65 7.54 -1.21 -13.53
N CYS A 66 8.03 -0.17 -12.88
CA CYS A 66 8.14 1.16 -13.49
C CYS A 66 9.58 1.42 -13.90
N TRP A 67 9.79 1.94 -15.11
CA TRP A 67 11.08 2.43 -15.59
C TRP A 67 10.98 3.92 -15.86
N VAL A 68 11.81 4.72 -15.19
CA VAL A 68 11.89 6.17 -15.37
C VAL A 68 13.17 6.50 -16.14
N SER A 69 13.00 7.05 -17.35
CA SER A 69 14.09 7.26 -18.33
C SER A 69 14.47 8.73 -18.53
N ASP A 70 13.94 9.65 -17.70
CA ASP A 70 14.34 11.05 -17.70
C ASP A 70 15.83 11.19 -17.38
N GLN A 71 16.54 12.11 -18.06
CA GLN A 71 17.98 12.31 -17.86
C GLN A 71 18.34 12.61 -16.40
N ALA A 72 17.45 13.32 -15.67
CA ALA A 72 17.61 13.57 -14.24
C ALA A 72 17.51 12.28 -13.42
N ALA A 73 16.56 11.40 -13.72
CA ALA A 73 16.42 10.09 -13.06
C ALA A 73 17.61 9.18 -13.36
N LEU A 74 18.12 9.21 -14.60
CA LEU A 74 19.30 8.46 -15.04
C LEU A 74 20.56 8.85 -14.27
N ALA A 75 20.68 10.13 -13.92
CA ALA A 75 21.83 10.71 -13.24
C ALA A 75 21.88 10.43 -11.73
N LEU A 76 20.73 10.16 -11.10
CA LEU A 76 20.62 9.96 -9.64
C LEU A 76 21.68 8.97 -9.12
N THR A 77 22.36 9.40 -8.06
CA THR A 77 23.25 8.59 -7.23
C THR A 77 22.46 7.61 -6.37
N ASP A 78 23.15 6.60 -5.83
CA ASP A 78 22.52 5.63 -4.93
C ASP A 78 21.93 6.31 -3.67
N ASP A 79 22.56 7.38 -3.17
CA ASP A 79 22.04 8.13 -2.01
C ASP A 79 20.76 8.90 -2.36
N GLU A 80 20.73 9.59 -3.51
CA GLU A 80 19.53 10.28 -3.96
C GLU A 80 18.38 9.30 -4.24
N ARG A 81 18.67 8.11 -4.78
CA ARG A 81 17.68 7.03 -4.94
C ARG A 81 17.15 6.54 -3.60
N ARG A 82 18.03 6.32 -2.61
CA ARG A 82 17.64 5.97 -1.24
C ARG A 82 16.71 7.03 -0.63
N THR A 83 17.05 8.32 -0.77
CA THR A 83 16.23 9.41 -0.25
C THR A 83 14.87 9.48 -0.93
N LEU A 84 14.83 9.37 -2.27
CA LEU A 84 13.60 9.35 -3.05
C LEU A 84 12.70 8.18 -2.64
N LEU A 85 13.27 6.99 -2.48
CA LEU A 85 12.51 5.81 -2.02
C LEU A 85 12.02 5.98 -0.59
N SER A 86 12.85 6.52 0.30
CA SER A 86 12.45 6.75 1.69
C SER A 86 11.27 7.71 1.81
N TYR A 87 11.13 8.64 0.85
CA TYR A 87 10.00 9.55 0.71
C TYR A 87 8.73 8.82 0.26
N LEU A 88 8.84 7.93 -0.75
CA LEU A 88 7.70 7.16 -1.27
C LEU A 88 7.31 5.96 -0.40
N GLU A 89 8.23 5.42 0.40
CA GLU A 89 8.03 4.24 1.23
C GLU A 89 7.30 4.59 2.53
N VAL A 90 6.01 4.26 2.58
CA VAL A 90 5.13 4.48 3.74
C VAL A 90 4.98 3.24 4.60
N ILE A 91 4.88 2.07 3.96
CA ILE A 91 4.72 0.78 4.63
C ILE A 91 6.09 0.30 5.09
N LYS A 92 6.35 0.36 6.40
CA LYS A 92 7.61 -0.07 7.02
C LYS A 92 7.34 -1.08 8.13
N GLY A 93 7.99 -2.24 8.07
CA GLY A 93 7.91 -3.26 9.12
C GLY A 93 7.84 -4.68 8.59
N GLY A 94 8.44 -5.61 9.32
CA GLY A 94 8.45 -7.04 8.98
C GLY A 94 7.12 -7.74 9.26
N LYS A 95 7.06 -9.05 9.00
CA LYS A 95 5.87 -9.88 9.19
C LYS A 95 5.35 -9.91 10.63
N GLU A 96 6.23 -9.73 11.61
CA GLU A 96 5.89 -9.73 13.04
C GLU A 96 5.25 -8.40 13.51
N MET A 97 5.34 -7.33 12.70
CA MET A 97 4.84 -6.01 13.07
C MET A 97 3.41 -5.80 12.55
N ALA A 98 2.46 -5.68 13.48
CA ALA A 98 1.07 -5.39 13.11
C ALA A 98 0.92 -3.98 12.50
N LYS A 99 1.41 -2.93 13.18
CA LYS A 99 1.37 -1.56 12.67
C LYS A 99 2.59 -1.27 11.79
N LYS A 100 2.33 -0.94 10.52
CA LYS A 100 3.37 -0.69 9.50
C LYS A 100 3.40 0.74 8.96
N VAL A 101 2.42 1.57 9.33
CA VAL A 101 2.36 2.98 8.92
C VAL A 101 2.69 3.87 10.12
N ASN A 102 3.78 4.62 10.02
CA ASN A 102 4.25 5.53 11.07
C ASN A 102 4.67 6.87 10.45
N VAL A 103 3.68 7.61 9.95
CA VAL A 103 3.90 8.82 9.12
C VAL A 103 3.64 10.14 9.86
N ARG A 104 3.30 10.08 11.14
CA ARG A 104 3.08 11.26 11.98
C ARG A 104 4.12 11.34 13.07
N SER A 105 4.48 12.57 13.42
CA SER A 105 5.28 12.86 14.60
C SER A 105 4.39 13.53 15.65
N THR A 106 4.72 13.31 16.93
CA THR A 106 4.09 14.06 18.01
C THR A 106 4.93 15.29 18.28
N GLN A 107 4.37 16.47 18.02
CA GLN A 107 5.01 17.74 18.34
C GLN A 107 4.14 18.47 19.37
N LEU A 108 4.76 18.89 20.48
CA LEU A 108 4.08 19.64 21.56
C LEU A 108 2.81 18.93 22.09
N GLY A 109 2.85 17.60 22.19
CA GLY A 109 1.72 16.79 22.67
C GLY A 109 0.55 16.66 21.68
N LYS A 110 0.66 17.22 20.47
CA LYS A 110 -0.33 17.07 19.40
C LYS A 110 0.24 16.23 18.26
N LEU A 111 -0.59 15.35 17.73
CA LEU A 111 -0.23 14.55 16.57
C LEU A 111 -0.26 15.43 15.30
N SER A 112 0.81 15.39 14.50
CA SER A 112 0.89 16.15 13.26
C SER A 112 -0.16 15.67 12.24
N SER A 113 -0.58 16.54 11.32
CA SER A 113 -1.35 16.09 10.16
C SER A 113 -0.49 15.24 9.21
N LEU A 114 -1.13 14.55 8.26
CA LEU A 114 -0.42 13.96 7.13
C LEU A 114 0.37 15.02 6.35
N HIS A 115 1.53 14.63 5.84
CA HIS A 115 2.26 15.39 4.84
C HIS A 115 1.37 15.59 3.59
N PRO A 116 1.44 16.72 2.87
CA PRO A 116 0.59 16.99 1.70
C PRO A 116 0.55 15.86 0.65
N SER A 117 1.70 15.28 0.29
CA SER A 117 1.77 14.13 -0.63
C SER A 117 1.01 12.89 -0.11
N LEU A 118 1.10 12.62 1.20
CA LEU A 118 0.36 11.54 1.82
C LEU A 118 -1.13 11.84 1.98
N ARG A 119 -1.51 13.12 2.14
CA ARG A 119 -2.90 13.55 2.12
C ARG A 119 -3.51 13.27 0.75
N GLU A 120 -2.82 13.63 -0.32
CA GLU A 120 -3.28 13.37 -1.68
C GLU A 120 -3.37 11.87 -1.96
N SER A 121 -2.37 11.09 -1.55
CA SER A 121 -2.40 9.63 -1.62
C SER A 121 -3.60 9.05 -0.87
N TYR A 122 -3.85 9.53 0.35
CA TYR A 122 -5.01 9.14 1.15
C TYR A 122 -6.33 9.44 0.43
N ASP A 123 -6.49 10.64 -0.14
CA ASP A 123 -7.72 11.05 -0.81
C ASP A 123 -8.02 10.11 -2.00
N ARG A 124 -7.00 9.75 -2.79
CA ARG A 124 -7.09 8.77 -3.88
C ARG A 124 -7.45 7.36 -3.39
N LEU A 125 -6.87 6.95 -2.26
CA LEU A 125 -6.99 5.59 -1.74
C LEU A 125 -8.21 5.35 -0.86
N SER A 126 -8.83 6.41 -0.32
CA SER A 126 -9.97 6.30 0.61
C SER A 126 -11.16 5.53 0.00
N GLY A 127 -11.48 5.80 -1.27
CA GLY A 127 -12.48 5.04 -2.03
C GLY A 127 -12.04 3.62 -2.35
N ARG A 128 -10.77 3.45 -2.76
CA ARG A 128 -10.17 2.13 -3.03
C ARG A 128 -10.18 1.22 -1.81
N PHE A 129 -10.03 1.77 -0.60
CA PHE A 129 -10.15 1.01 0.64
C PHE A 129 -11.54 0.37 0.78
N VAL A 130 -12.60 1.10 0.46
CA VAL A 130 -13.96 0.53 0.53
C VAL A 130 -14.12 -0.58 -0.49
N GLU A 131 -13.77 -0.31 -1.75
CA GLU A 131 -13.93 -1.26 -2.86
C GLU A 131 -13.09 -2.54 -2.64
N ILE A 132 -11.80 -2.37 -2.35
CA ILE A 132 -10.83 -3.47 -2.29
C ILE A 132 -10.94 -4.17 -0.93
N VAL A 133 -10.83 -3.43 0.18
CA VAL A 133 -10.60 -4.03 1.51
C VAL A 133 -11.90 -4.46 2.16
N LEU A 134 -12.93 -3.62 2.09
CA LEU A 134 -14.19 -3.86 2.80
C LEU A 134 -15.18 -4.72 1.99
N GLU A 135 -15.26 -4.51 0.68
CA GLU A 135 -16.29 -5.13 -0.17
C GLU A 135 -15.76 -6.37 -0.90
N ASP A 136 -14.63 -6.25 -1.61
CA ASP A 136 -14.10 -7.36 -2.39
C ASP A 136 -13.32 -8.37 -1.53
N GLN A 137 -12.24 -7.94 -0.85
CA GLN A 137 -11.40 -8.83 -0.05
C GLN A 137 -12.03 -9.18 1.29
N LYS A 138 -12.94 -8.35 1.81
CA LYS A 138 -13.63 -8.55 3.10
C LYS A 138 -12.65 -8.86 4.23
N CYS A 139 -11.60 -8.06 4.33
CA CYS A 139 -10.44 -8.34 5.17
C CYS A 139 -10.75 -8.48 6.67
N PHE A 140 -11.91 -8.01 7.14
CA PHE A 140 -12.29 -8.02 8.56
C PHE A 140 -13.43 -8.99 8.88
N ASP A 141 -13.84 -9.85 7.95
CA ASP A 141 -14.92 -10.81 8.20
C ASP A 141 -14.50 -11.84 9.26
N LYS A 142 -13.29 -12.40 9.11
CA LYS A 142 -12.73 -13.42 10.01
C LYS A 142 -12.13 -12.81 11.28
N LYS A 143 -12.06 -13.60 12.35
CA LYS A 143 -11.41 -13.24 13.61
C LYS A 143 -9.89 -13.19 13.46
N GLU A 144 -9.27 -14.35 13.32
CA GLU A 144 -7.83 -14.46 13.05
C GLU A 144 -7.52 -14.09 11.60
N GLY A 145 -6.44 -13.33 11.39
CA GLY A 145 -6.12 -12.80 10.06
C GLY A 145 -7.10 -11.73 9.56
N GLY A 146 -7.99 -11.23 10.43
CA GLY A 146 -9.01 -10.26 10.04
C GLY A 146 -9.22 -9.16 11.08
N TRP A 147 -10.36 -9.15 11.77
CA TRP A 147 -10.68 -8.03 12.65
C TRP A 147 -9.79 -7.95 13.90
N GLU A 148 -9.19 -9.04 14.39
CA GLU A 148 -8.18 -8.94 15.46
C GLU A 148 -6.92 -8.19 14.99
N ASP A 149 -6.54 -8.33 13.71
CA ASP A 149 -5.41 -7.59 13.16
C ASP A 149 -5.75 -6.11 12.99
N LEU A 150 -7.00 -5.79 12.62
CA LEU A 150 -7.51 -4.41 12.64
C LEU A 150 -7.43 -3.80 14.05
N LEU A 151 -7.83 -4.54 15.09
CA LEU A 151 -7.79 -4.03 16.48
C LEU A 151 -6.38 -3.68 16.94
N LYS A 152 -5.35 -4.41 16.48
CA LYS A 152 -3.93 -4.11 16.78
C LYS A 152 -3.47 -2.75 16.25
N LEU A 153 -4.19 -2.17 15.29
CA LEU A 153 -3.89 -0.86 14.69
C LEU A 153 -4.56 0.31 15.43
N ILE A 154 -5.48 0.02 16.36
CA ILE A 154 -6.22 1.03 17.11
C ILE A 154 -5.50 1.32 18.42
N PRO A 155 -5.09 2.57 18.69
CA PRO A 155 -4.24 2.89 19.84
C PRO A 155 -4.97 2.95 21.19
N ARG A 156 -6.31 3.12 21.22
CA ARG A 156 -7.08 3.27 22.46
C ARG A 156 -7.67 1.93 22.91
N GLN A 157 -7.24 1.44 24.07
CA GLN A 157 -7.68 0.14 24.60
C GLN A 157 -9.19 0.08 24.89
N GLU A 158 -9.80 1.18 25.36
CA GLU A 158 -11.25 1.25 25.57
C GLU A 158 -12.03 1.04 24.26
N THR A 159 -11.56 1.65 23.17
CA THR A 159 -12.12 1.46 21.83
C THR A 159 -11.94 0.01 21.37
N VAL A 160 -10.76 -0.57 21.57
CA VAL A 160 -10.48 -1.97 21.23
C VAL A 160 -11.40 -2.92 21.98
N ASN A 161 -11.58 -2.72 23.29
CA ASN A 161 -12.42 -3.58 24.13
C ASN A 161 -13.89 -3.50 23.70
N ALA A 162 -14.42 -2.29 23.47
CA ALA A 162 -15.80 -2.10 23.04
C ALA A 162 -16.07 -2.72 21.65
N LEU A 163 -15.14 -2.59 20.70
CA LEU A 163 -15.26 -3.20 19.39
C LEU A 163 -15.14 -4.72 19.45
N ARG A 164 -14.19 -5.26 20.23
CA ARG A 164 -14.02 -6.71 20.42
C ARG A 164 -15.27 -7.34 21.00
N GLU A 165 -15.79 -6.81 22.10
CA GLU A 165 -17.03 -7.31 22.73
C GLU A 165 -18.19 -7.33 21.72
N LYS A 166 -18.35 -6.25 20.97
CA LYS A 166 -19.40 -6.14 19.95
C LYS A 166 -19.26 -7.17 18.82
N TRP A 167 -18.04 -7.41 18.33
CA TRP A 167 -17.80 -8.31 17.21
C TRP A 167 -17.72 -9.78 17.63
N GLU A 168 -17.44 -10.06 18.90
CA GLU A 168 -17.60 -11.41 19.47
C GLU A 168 -19.07 -11.77 19.66
N ALA A 169 -19.93 -10.80 19.99
CA ALA A 169 -21.37 -10.99 20.08
C ALA A 169 -22.09 -11.11 18.71
N ASP A 170 -21.47 -10.61 17.63
CA ASP A 170 -21.98 -10.66 16.25
C ASP A 170 -20.87 -11.14 15.28
N PRO A 171 -20.52 -12.45 15.28
CA PRO A 171 -19.38 -12.97 14.51
C PRO A 171 -19.52 -12.77 12.99
N ASP A 172 -20.75 -12.84 12.48
CA ASP A 172 -21.08 -12.74 11.05
C ASP A 172 -21.12 -11.30 10.53
N ARG A 173 -20.82 -10.32 11.40
CA ARG A 173 -20.78 -8.92 11.02
C ARG A 173 -19.82 -8.68 9.85
N PRO A 174 -20.26 -8.10 8.73
CA PRO A 174 -19.38 -7.92 7.57
C PRO A 174 -18.31 -6.86 7.83
N SER A 175 -17.21 -6.93 7.07
CA SER A 175 -16.07 -6.01 7.15
C SER A 175 -16.49 -4.54 7.10
N LYS A 176 -17.40 -4.19 6.19
CA LYS A 176 -17.98 -2.85 6.08
C LYS A 176 -18.72 -2.42 7.36
N GLY A 177 -19.43 -3.35 8.01
CA GLY A 177 -20.13 -3.12 9.27
C GLY A 177 -19.17 -2.91 10.45
N LYS A 178 -18.10 -3.72 10.53
CA LYS A 178 -17.04 -3.57 11.53
C LYS A 178 -16.31 -2.23 11.36
N TRP A 179 -15.92 -1.87 10.14
CA TRP A 179 -15.35 -0.56 9.85
C TRP A 179 -16.30 0.58 10.23
N GLY A 180 -17.59 0.46 9.90
CA GLY A 180 -18.61 1.44 10.28
C GLY A 180 -18.75 1.65 11.79
N ASP A 181 -18.56 0.62 12.61
CA ASP A 181 -18.55 0.77 14.07
C ASP A 181 -17.33 1.55 14.57
N PHE A 182 -16.16 1.26 14.03
CA PHE A 182 -14.95 2.02 14.34
C PHE A 182 -15.11 3.49 13.95
N MET A 183 -15.67 3.77 12.77
CA MET A 183 -15.91 5.14 12.29
C MET A 183 -16.89 5.91 13.18
N LYS A 184 -17.88 5.26 13.80
CA LYS A 184 -18.77 5.90 14.79
C LYS A 184 -18.02 6.32 16.05
N LEU A 185 -17.15 5.46 16.57
CA LEU A 185 -16.31 5.78 17.74
C LEU A 185 -15.31 6.89 17.43
N ARG A 186 -14.72 6.85 16.24
CA ARG A 186 -13.86 7.91 15.71
C ARG A 186 -14.58 9.26 15.64
N ASN A 187 -15.81 9.31 15.13
CA ASN A 187 -16.58 10.57 15.05
C ASN A 187 -16.91 11.14 16.44
N ALA A 188 -16.98 10.31 17.47
CA ALA A 188 -17.17 10.74 18.86
C ALA A 188 -15.84 11.16 19.54
N ASP A 189 -14.69 10.82 18.97
CA ASP A 189 -13.38 11.12 19.52
C ASP A 189 -12.95 12.56 19.21
N LYS A 190 -12.93 13.40 20.25
CA LYS A 190 -12.48 14.80 20.14
C LYS A 190 -10.96 14.95 20.09
N SER A 191 -10.21 13.88 20.34
CA SER A 191 -8.74 13.94 20.42
C SER A 191 -8.04 13.93 19.05
N GLY A 192 -8.73 13.44 18.00
CA GLY A 192 -8.15 13.27 16.66
C GLY A 192 -7.22 12.05 16.56
N ILE A 193 -7.00 11.31 17.64
CA ILE A 193 -6.16 10.10 17.66
C ILE A 193 -6.81 9.00 16.81
N LEU A 194 -8.13 8.83 16.93
CA LEU A 194 -8.83 7.83 16.12
C LEU A 194 -8.92 8.23 14.65
N GLU A 195 -8.94 9.53 14.34
CA GLU A 195 -8.88 10.01 12.95
C GLU A 195 -7.54 9.63 12.32
N ALA A 196 -6.44 9.91 13.01
CA ALA A 196 -5.11 9.53 12.53
C ALA A 196 -4.94 8.01 12.41
N ALA A 197 -5.53 7.23 13.32
CA ALA A 197 -5.54 5.78 13.21
C ALA A 197 -6.33 5.29 11.98
N ALA A 198 -7.48 5.91 11.68
CA ALA A 198 -8.27 5.57 10.50
C ALA A 198 -7.50 5.86 9.21
N GLU A 199 -6.82 7.00 9.15
CA GLU A 199 -5.94 7.37 8.03
C GLU A 199 -4.76 6.39 7.89
N ASP A 200 -4.10 6.00 8.98
CA ASP A 200 -3.02 5.01 8.98
C ASP A 200 -3.51 3.63 8.49
N ILE A 201 -4.70 3.20 8.92
CA ILE A 201 -5.27 1.91 8.51
C ILE A 201 -5.57 1.92 7.01
N ILE A 202 -6.18 2.98 6.48
CA ILE A 202 -6.43 3.10 5.04
C ILE A 202 -5.12 2.98 4.27
N LEU A 203 -4.09 3.77 4.64
CA LEU A 203 -2.78 3.69 4.01
C LEU A 203 -2.16 2.29 4.14
N GLN A 204 -2.23 1.64 5.31
CA GLN A 204 -1.63 0.33 5.52
C GLN A 204 -2.21 -0.76 4.60
N TYR A 205 -3.50 -0.67 4.32
CA TYR A 205 -4.21 -1.66 3.52
C TYR A 205 -4.22 -1.33 2.03
N THR A 206 -3.93 -0.10 1.58
CA THR A 206 -4.05 0.23 0.15
C THR A 206 -2.85 0.97 -0.45
N TYR A 207 -1.92 1.49 0.35
CA TYR A 207 -0.75 2.19 -0.16
C TYR A 207 0.24 1.23 -0.86
N PRO A 208 0.97 1.68 -1.90
CA PRO A 208 2.00 0.89 -2.56
C PRO A 208 2.98 0.21 -1.60
N ARG A 209 3.27 -1.07 -1.85
CA ARG A 209 4.37 -1.80 -1.20
C ARG A 209 5.51 -1.91 -2.22
N LEU A 210 6.61 -1.22 -1.95
CA LEU A 210 7.76 -1.12 -2.86
C LEU A 210 8.82 -2.14 -2.47
N ASP A 211 9.36 -2.88 -3.44
CA ASP A 211 10.64 -3.56 -3.22
C ASP A 211 11.77 -2.51 -3.27
N ALA A 212 12.13 -2.05 -2.07
CA ALA A 212 13.08 -0.96 -1.92
C ALA A 212 14.49 -1.34 -2.44
N GLU A 213 14.89 -2.61 -2.36
CA GLU A 213 16.24 -3.04 -2.75
C GLU A 213 16.47 -2.97 -4.27
N VAL A 214 15.40 -3.18 -5.05
CA VAL A 214 15.43 -3.03 -6.52
C VAL A 214 15.75 -1.60 -6.95
N SER A 215 15.36 -0.65 -6.12
CA SER A 215 15.30 0.77 -6.50
C SER A 215 16.51 1.56 -5.96
N LYS A 216 17.15 1.09 -4.87
CA LYS A 216 18.24 1.80 -4.15
C LYS A 216 19.58 1.84 -4.91
N HIS A 217 19.88 0.80 -5.69
CA HIS A 217 21.22 0.62 -6.26
C HIS A 217 21.22 0.65 -7.78
N ARG A 218 22.13 1.44 -8.36
CA ARG A 218 22.27 1.55 -9.84
C ARG A 218 22.76 0.27 -10.50
N ASN A 219 23.30 -0.69 -9.78
CA ASN A 219 23.74 -1.96 -10.36
C ASN A 219 22.63 -3.03 -10.37
N HIS A 220 21.48 -2.80 -9.73
CA HIS A 220 20.40 -3.78 -9.64
C HIS A 220 19.88 -4.19 -11.02
N LEU A 221 19.93 -5.48 -11.36
CA LEU A 221 19.46 -6.01 -12.63
C LEU A 221 17.95 -6.26 -12.58
N LEU A 222 17.20 -5.56 -13.42
CA LEU A 222 15.76 -5.78 -13.58
C LEU A 222 15.49 -6.41 -14.95
N LYS A 223 14.56 -7.36 -14.98
CA LYS A 223 14.22 -8.10 -16.21
C LYS A 223 13.67 -7.14 -17.27
N ALA A 224 14.21 -7.22 -18.48
CA ALA A 224 13.87 -6.32 -19.57
C ALA A 224 12.38 -6.38 -19.94
N PRO A 225 11.78 -5.26 -20.40
CA PRO A 225 10.45 -5.26 -21.00
C PRO A 225 10.35 -6.25 -22.17
N PHE A 226 9.16 -6.78 -22.41
CA PHE A 226 8.83 -7.73 -23.49
C PHE A 226 9.47 -9.13 -23.39
N CYS A 227 10.31 -9.41 -22.39
CA CYS A 227 10.75 -10.78 -22.14
C CYS A 227 9.57 -11.70 -21.78
N ILE A 228 9.65 -12.97 -22.18
CA ILE A 228 8.69 -14.00 -21.77
C ILE A 228 9.03 -14.49 -20.36
N HIS A 229 8.03 -14.63 -19.49
CA HIS A 229 8.24 -15.22 -18.18
C HIS A 229 8.28 -16.75 -18.28
N PRO A 230 9.36 -17.42 -17.87
CA PRO A 230 9.58 -18.84 -18.20
C PRO A 230 8.55 -19.79 -17.57
N ALA A 231 7.95 -19.42 -16.44
CA ALA A 231 6.98 -20.28 -15.76
C ALA A 231 5.52 -20.03 -16.15
N THR A 232 5.23 -18.91 -16.80
CA THR A 232 3.85 -18.52 -17.16
C THR A 232 3.68 -18.35 -18.67
N GLU A 233 4.78 -18.34 -19.42
CA GLU A 233 4.87 -18.07 -20.85
C GLU A 233 4.27 -16.72 -21.29
N ASN A 234 3.92 -15.87 -20.32
CA ASN A 234 3.35 -14.56 -20.57
C ASN A 234 4.43 -13.57 -20.96
N PRO A 235 4.23 -12.78 -22.05
CA PRO A 235 5.12 -11.70 -22.40
C PRO A 235 4.94 -10.51 -21.44
N ARG A 236 6.04 -9.83 -21.10
CA ARG A 236 6.03 -8.58 -20.32
C ARG A 236 5.55 -7.40 -21.17
N VAL A 237 4.24 -7.30 -21.39
CA VAL A 237 3.61 -6.28 -22.25
C VAL A 237 2.98 -5.14 -21.43
N LYS A 238 2.63 -4.04 -22.10
CA LYS A 238 1.96 -2.86 -21.52
C LYS A 238 0.49 -3.11 -21.17
N ARG A 239 -0.13 -4.19 -21.67
CA ARG A 239 -1.54 -4.55 -21.38
C ARG A 239 -1.59 -5.48 -20.16
N TRP A 240 -2.22 -4.98 -19.10
CA TRP A 240 -2.45 -5.69 -17.84
C TRP A 240 -3.59 -6.70 -17.97
N PRO A 241 -3.62 -7.77 -17.16
CA PRO A 241 -4.81 -8.58 -17.02
C PRO A 241 -5.97 -7.71 -16.51
N LEU A 242 -7.02 -7.57 -17.33
CA LEU A 242 -8.32 -7.02 -16.96
C LEU A 242 -9.18 -8.15 -16.40
#